data_AF-A0A250IWF9-F1
#
_entry.id   AF-A0A250IWF9-F1
#
_cell.length_a   1.000
_cell.length_b   1.000
_cell.length_c   1.000
_cell.angle_alpha   90.00
_cell.angle_beta   90.00
_cell.angle_gamma   90.00
#
_symmetry.space_group_name_H-M   'P 1'
#
loop_
_entity.id
_entity.type
_entity.pdbx_description
1 polymer ?
#
loop_
_entity_poly.entity_id
_entity_poly.type
_entity_poly.pdbx_seq_one_letter_code
_entity_poly.pdbx_strand_id
1 'polypeptide(L)'
;MPEELLTVEAAAEALSLHVKTVLRFIREGRLRATKVGKQYRILRSDLDALAGAPTRNVSPRARATGIVDVQDVDQELLRRLSAILLGARQGHDPQAEPMSIDIAHDPIRRAAKVIAVGSPGDLAMLFKLVDACLEE
;
A
#
# COMPACT_ATOMS: atom_id res chain seq x y z
N MET A 1 -0.27 -11.46 16.01
CA MET A 1 0.54 -12.61 16.47
C MET A 1 1.57 -12.06 17.43
N PRO A 2 1.76 -12.64 18.63
CA PRO A 2 2.69 -12.10 19.62
C PRO A 2 4.09 -12.02 19.02
N GLU A 3 4.76 -10.89 19.20
CA GLU A 3 6.12 -10.68 18.71
C GLU A 3 7.07 -11.67 19.40
N GLU A 4 7.61 -12.62 18.64
CA GLU A 4 8.49 -13.65 19.18
C GLU A 4 9.87 -13.04 19.48
N LEU A 5 10.25 -13.05 20.77
CA LEU A 5 11.53 -12.56 21.25
C LEU A 5 12.55 -13.69 21.26
N LEU A 6 13.62 -13.51 20.48
CA LEU A 6 14.73 -14.46 20.37
C LEU A 6 15.88 -14.08 21.32
N THR A 7 16.63 -15.10 21.75
CA THR A 7 17.95 -14.90 22.36
C THR A 7 19.00 -14.62 21.28
N VAL A 8 20.19 -14.21 21.71
CA VAL A 8 21.34 -14.04 20.82
C VAL A 8 21.74 -15.37 20.19
N GLU A 9 21.66 -16.47 20.95
CA GLU A 9 21.99 -17.82 20.48
C GLU A 9 20.99 -18.27 19.41
N ALA A 10 19.69 -18.10 19.63
CA ALA A 10 18.66 -18.45 18.65
C ALA A 10 18.76 -17.58 17.38
N ALA A 11 19.10 -16.30 17.53
CA ALA A 11 19.36 -15.42 16.40
C ALA A 11 20.60 -15.83 15.60
N ALA A 12 21.66 -16.28 16.28
CA ALA A 12 22.88 -16.76 15.66
C ALA A 12 22.62 -18.06 14.87
N GLU A 13 21.88 -19.00 15.44
CA GLU A 13 21.44 -20.23 14.78
C GLU A 13 20.58 -19.94 13.55
N ALA A 14 19.58 -19.06 13.67
CA ALA A 14 18.69 -18.70 12.58
C ALA A 14 19.40 -18.07 11.36
N LEU A 15 20.50 -17.34 11.58
CA LEU A 15 21.29 -16.72 10.51
C LEU A 15 22.50 -17.55 10.08
N SER A 16 22.72 -18.73 10.66
CA SER A 16 23.96 -19.50 10.50
C SER A 16 25.22 -18.67 10.78
N LEU A 17 25.15 -17.78 11.78
CA LEU A 17 26.24 -16.90 12.20
C LEU A 17 26.79 -17.31 13.57
N HIS A 18 28.01 -16.87 13.87
CA HIS A 18 28.58 -17.01 15.21
C HIS A 18 27.96 -15.99 16.18
N VAL A 19 27.69 -16.38 17.43
CA VAL A 19 27.10 -15.53 18.50
C VAL A 19 27.85 -14.20 18.65
N LYS A 20 29.19 -14.23 18.56
CA LYS A 20 30.06 -13.02 18.61
C LYS A 20 29.74 -12.01 17.51
N THR A 21 29.36 -12.47 16.32
CA THR A 21 28.98 -11.60 15.20
C THR A 21 27.64 -10.91 15.47
N VAL A 22 26.67 -11.64 16.04
CA VAL A 22 25.38 -11.08 16.46
C VAL A 22 25.58 -10.02 17.55
N LEU A 23 26.39 -10.33 18.58
CA LEU A 23 26.75 -9.34 19.61
C LEU A 23 27.46 -8.12 19.04
N ARG A 24 28.31 -8.30 18.03
CA ARG A 24 28.98 -7.19 17.33
C ARG A 24 27.94 -6.32 16.63
N PHE A 25 26.99 -6.91 15.90
CA PHE A 25 25.92 -6.15 15.22
C PHE A 25 25.04 -5.37 16.20
N ILE A 26 24.74 -5.93 17.38
CA ILE A 26 24.01 -5.21 18.42
C ILE A 26 24.83 -4.00 18.92
N ARG A 27 26.14 -4.17 19.16
CA ARG A 27 27.03 -3.09 19.61
C ARG A 27 27.22 -2.00 18.56
N GLU A 28 27.26 -2.37 17.29
CA GLU A 28 27.37 -1.46 16.14
C GLU A 28 26.02 -0.78 15.80
N GLY A 29 24.93 -1.12 16.50
CA GLY A 29 23.59 -0.59 16.22
C GLY A 29 22.94 -1.14 14.95
N ARG A 30 23.55 -2.14 14.32
CA ARG A 30 23.06 -2.80 13.09
C ARG A 30 21.90 -3.75 13.35
N LEU A 31 21.78 -4.29 14.57
CA LEU A 31 20.68 -5.14 15.00
C LEU A 31 20.07 -4.56 16.27
N ARG A 32 18.78 -4.24 16.24
CA ARG A 32 18.04 -3.78 17.41
C ARG A 32 17.85 -4.92 18.39
N ALA A 33 18.17 -4.67 19.66
CA ALA A 33 17.99 -5.63 20.73
C ALA A 33 17.74 -4.90 22.05
N THR A 34 16.84 -5.45 22.86
CA THR A 34 16.54 -4.94 24.19
C THR A 34 17.25 -5.79 25.23
N LYS A 35 17.97 -5.16 26.16
CA LYS A 35 18.61 -5.89 27.25
C LYS A 35 17.60 -6.19 28.35
N VAL A 36 17.36 -7.47 28.61
CA VAL A 36 16.45 -7.94 29.66
C VAL A 36 17.28 -8.76 30.65
N GLY A 37 17.59 -8.15 31.79
CA GLY A 37 18.52 -8.69 32.77
C GLY A 37 19.95 -8.80 32.21
N LYS A 38 20.48 -10.03 32.17
CA LYS A 38 21.83 -10.33 31.64
C LYS A 38 21.85 -10.73 30.16
N GLN A 39 20.70 -10.85 29.52
CA GLN A 39 20.57 -11.33 28.15
C GLN A 39 20.01 -10.25 27.23
N TYR A 40 20.34 -10.32 25.94
CA TYR A 40 19.66 -9.53 24.92
C TYR A 40 18.44 -10.32 24.41
N ARG A 41 17.37 -9.57 24.14
CA ARG A 41 16.17 -10.04 23.47
C ARG A 41 16.07 -9.32 22.13
N ILE A 42 15.92 -10.09 21.06
CA ILE A 42 15.87 -9.60 19.69
C ILE A 42 14.48 -9.93 19.15
N LEU A 43 13.78 -8.95 18.58
CA LEU A 43 12.51 -9.23 17.90
C LEU A 43 12.78 -10.02 16.63
N ARG A 44 11.96 -11.03 16.33
CA ARG A 44 12.09 -11.79 15.08
C ARG A 44 12.07 -10.89 13.85
N SER A 45 11.22 -9.85 13.84
CA SER A 45 11.13 -8.85 12.77
C SER A 45 12.45 -8.09 12.54
N ASP A 46 13.15 -7.70 13.60
CA ASP A 46 14.44 -7.00 13.52
C ASP A 46 15.55 -7.93 13.00
N LEU A 47 15.49 -9.22 13.35
CA LEU A 47 16.41 -10.23 12.82
C LEU A 47 16.19 -10.48 11.33
N ASP A 48 14.93 -10.62 10.92
CA ASP A 48 14.57 -10.81 9.51
C ASP A 48 14.96 -9.56 8.69
N ALA A 49 14.77 -8.35 9.23
CA ALA A 49 15.23 -7.10 8.62
C ALA A 49 16.76 -7.09 8.38
N LEU A 50 17.54 -7.54 9.36
CA LEU A 50 19.00 -7.66 9.26
C LEU A 50 19.41 -8.67 8.17
N ALA A 51 18.67 -9.76 8.04
CA ALA A 51 18.92 -10.80 7.02
C ALA A 51 18.64 -10.33 5.59
N GLY A 52 18.13 -9.10 5.42
CA GLY A 52 17.65 -8.62 4.12
C GLY A 52 16.36 -9.31 3.69
N ALA A 53 15.71 -10.09 4.58
CA ALA A 53 14.35 -10.51 4.33
C ALA A 53 13.49 -9.24 4.38
N PRO A 54 12.68 -8.97 3.34
CA PRO A 54 11.82 -7.80 3.36
C PRO A 54 11.00 -7.91 4.64
N THR A 55 11.13 -6.92 5.54
CA THR A 55 10.16 -6.72 6.59
C THR A 55 8.86 -6.50 5.84
N ARG A 56 8.07 -7.57 5.72
CA ARG A 56 6.73 -7.47 5.17
C ARG A 56 6.02 -6.65 6.24
N ASN A 57 6.00 -5.34 6.08
CA ASN A 57 5.05 -4.49 6.76
C ASN A 57 3.70 -5.01 6.29
N VAL A 58 3.17 -6.01 7.00
CA VAL A 58 1.85 -6.59 6.74
C VAL A 58 0.82 -5.64 7.34
N SER A 59 0.95 -4.35 7.00
CA SER A 59 -0.16 -3.42 7.16
C SER A 59 -1.28 -3.98 6.27
N PRO A 60 -2.49 -4.21 6.81
CA PRO A 60 -3.61 -4.65 5.98
C PRO A 60 -3.75 -3.70 4.79
N ARG A 61 -3.60 -4.22 3.57
CA ARG A 61 -3.82 -3.46 2.34
C ARG A 61 -5.23 -3.76 1.85
N ALA A 62 -6.09 -2.75 1.89
CA ALA A 62 -7.41 -2.82 1.29
C ALA A 62 -7.33 -2.36 -0.17
N ARG A 63 -7.98 -3.11 -1.07
CA ARG A 63 -8.18 -2.74 -2.47
C ARG A 63 -9.67 -2.70 -2.74
N ALA A 64 -10.11 -1.67 -3.44
CA ALA A 64 -11.52 -1.48 -3.75
C ALA A 64 -11.72 -1.38 -5.26
N THR A 65 -12.89 -1.83 -5.71
CA THR A 65 -13.37 -1.68 -7.08
C THR A 65 -14.64 -0.85 -7.02
N GLY A 66 -14.67 0.22 -7.80
CA GLY A 66 -15.78 1.17 -7.89
C GLY A 66 -16.33 1.17 -9.31
N ILE A 67 -17.65 1.14 -9.43
CA ILE A 67 -18.33 1.29 -10.71
C ILE A 67 -19.32 2.45 -10.57
N VAL A 68 -19.25 3.41 -11.49
CA VAL A 68 -20.19 4.51 -11.58
C VAL A 68 -20.90 4.42 -12.92
N ASP A 69 -22.22 4.29 -12.87
CA ASP A 69 -23.11 4.35 -14.02
C ASP A 69 -23.64 5.79 -14.15
N VAL A 70 -23.33 6.45 -15.26
CA VAL A 70 -23.77 7.81 -15.59
C VAL A 70 -24.71 7.75 -16.78
N GLN A 71 -25.91 8.31 -16.63
CA GLN A 71 -26.92 8.40 -17.69
C GLN A 71 -26.93 9.81 -18.30
N ASP A 72 -27.63 9.95 -19.43
CA ASP A 72 -27.82 11.22 -20.15
C ASP A 72 -26.53 11.95 -20.55
N VAL A 73 -25.46 11.18 -20.77
CA VAL A 73 -24.13 11.68 -21.12
C VAL A 73 -24.14 12.29 -22.53
N ASP A 74 -23.78 13.56 -22.62
CA ASP A 74 -23.50 14.25 -23.88
C ASP A 74 -21.99 14.36 -24.13
N GLN A 75 -21.61 14.91 -25.29
CA GLN A 75 -20.20 15.05 -25.69
C GLN A 75 -19.41 15.94 -24.71
N GLU A 76 -20.03 16.99 -24.17
CA GLU A 76 -19.34 17.93 -23.29
C GLU A 76 -19.12 17.31 -21.90
N LEU A 77 -20.12 16.64 -21.34
CA LEU A 77 -19.99 15.88 -20.10
C LEU A 77 -18.97 14.75 -20.25
N LEU A 78 -18.99 14.01 -21.36
CA LEU A 78 -18.00 12.96 -21.63
C LEU A 78 -16.57 13.53 -21.67
N ARG A 79 -16.37 14.69 -22.30
CA ARG A 79 -15.09 15.39 -22.35
C ARG A 79 -14.62 15.81 -20.96
N ARG A 80 -15.51 16.41 -20.15
CA ARG A 80 -15.23 16.82 -18.76
C ARG A 80 -14.87 15.62 -17.88
N LEU A 81 -15.68 14.56 -17.89
CA LEU A 81 -15.42 13.31 -17.17
C LEU A 81 -14.07 12.71 -17.56
N SER A 82 -13.77 12.62 -18.87
CA SER A 82 -12.50 12.06 -19.35
C SER A 82 -11.29 12.86 -18.87
N ALA A 83 -11.38 14.20 -18.88
CA ALA A 83 -10.29 15.07 -18.43
C ALA A 83 -10.03 14.93 -16.92
N ILE A 84 -11.08 14.93 -16.12
CA ILE A 84 -10.98 14.80 -14.65
C ILE A 84 -10.41 13.44 -14.26
N LEU A 85 -10.90 12.36 -14.87
CA LEU A 85 -10.44 10.99 -14.59
C LEU A 85 -8.96 10.79 -14.99
N LEU A 86 -8.51 11.41 -16.08
CA LEU A 86 -7.11 11.38 -16.48
C LEU A 86 -6.21 12.08 -15.45
N GLY A 87 -6.66 13.20 -14.88
CA GLY A 87 -5.97 13.88 -13.78
C GLY A 87 -5.94 13.03 -12.50
N ALA A 88 -7.05 12.36 -12.18
CA ALA A 88 -7.16 11.50 -11.00
C ALA A 88 -6.23 10.27 -11.02
N ARG A 89 -5.85 9.77 -12.21
CA ARG A 89 -4.87 8.66 -12.34
C ARG A 89 -3.49 9.00 -11.78
N GLN A 90 -3.11 10.27 -11.70
CA GLN A 90 -1.78 10.71 -11.26
C GLN A 90 -1.69 10.92 -9.74
N GLY A 91 -2.26 10.00 -8.96
CA GLY A 91 -2.36 10.10 -7.49
C GLY A 91 -1.07 10.49 -6.75
N HIS A 92 -1.26 11.10 -5.58
CA HIS A 92 -0.29 11.91 -4.83
C HIS A 92 0.82 11.13 -4.08
N ASP A 93 0.80 9.80 -4.09
CA ASP A 93 1.74 8.95 -3.33
C ASP A 93 2.62 8.09 -4.27
N PRO A 94 3.93 8.38 -4.38
CA PRO A 94 4.88 7.59 -5.17
C PRO A 94 5.03 6.13 -4.73
N GLN A 95 4.56 5.78 -3.51
CA GLN A 95 4.64 4.43 -2.94
C GLN A 95 3.31 3.66 -3.03
N ALA A 96 2.21 4.31 -3.43
CA ALA A 96 0.93 3.66 -3.63
C ALA A 96 0.90 2.86 -4.94
N GLU A 97 0.21 1.72 -4.94
CA GLU A 97 -0.04 1.00 -6.18
C GLU A 97 -0.89 1.86 -7.12
N PRO A 98 -0.55 1.93 -8.42
CA PRO A 98 -1.24 2.80 -9.36
C PRO A 98 -2.72 2.42 -9.50
N MET A 99 -3.59 3.43 -9.45
CA MET A 99 -5.02 3.27 -9.69
C MET A 99 -5.30 3.05 -11.19
N SER A 100 -6.08 2.01 -11.51
CA SER A 100 -6.62 1.82 -12.85
C SER A 100 -7.99 2.48 -12.97
N ILE A 101 -8.25 3.18 -14.06
CA ILE A 101 -9.54 3.81 -14.37
C ILE A 101 -9.86 3.57 -15.84
N ASP A 102 -10.98 2.92 -16.11
CA ASP A 102 -11.48 2.68 -17.46
C ASP A 102 -12.86 3.32 -17.60
N ILE A 103 -13.13 3.88 -18.79
CA ILE A 103 -14.43 4.45 -19.14
C ILE A 103 -14.95 3.76 -20.39
N ALA A 104 -16.18 3.24 -20.30
CA ALA A 104 -16.92 2.72 -21.43
C ALA A 104 -18.11 3.65 -21.70
N HIS A 105 -18.25 4.14 -22.92
CA HIS A 105 -19.34 5.03 -23.31
C HIS A 105 -20.19 4.39 -24.41
N ASP A 106 -21.50 4.39 -24.23
CA ASP A 106 -22.51 4.01 -25.21
C ASP A 106 -23.18 5.29 -25.76
N PRO A 107 -22.85 5.71 -26.99
CA PRO A 107 -23.39 6.94 -27.57
C PRO A 107 -24.87 6.83 -27.95
N ILE A 108 -25.39 5.61 -28.17
CA ILE A 108 -26.79 5.39 -28.55
C ILE A 108 -27.66 5.52 -27.31
N ARG A 109 -27.23 4.90 -26.20
CA ARG A 109 -27.93 4.96 -24.92
C ARG A 109 -27.61 6.21 -24.10
N ARG A 110 -26.66 7.04 -24.57
CA ARG A 110 -26.14 8.20 -23.85
C ARG A 110 -25.73 7.84 -22.42
N ALA A 111 -25.01 6.72 -22.28
CA ALA A 111 -24.62 6.18 -20.98
C ALA A 111 -23.11 6.01 -20.92
N ALA A 112 -22.51 6.33 -19.78
CA ALA A 112 -21.10 6.05 -19.51
C ALA A 112 -20.96 5.19 -18.26
N LYS A 113 -20.00 4.28 -18.29
CA LYS A 113 -19.60 3.41 -17.19
C LYS A 113 -18.15 3.70 -16.85
N VAL A 114 -17.91 4.17 -15.64
CA VAL A 114 -16.56 4.36 -15.10
C VAL A 114 -16.25 3.17 -14.19
N ILE A 115 -15.11 2.52 -14.41
CA ILE A 115 -14.63 1.38 -13.64
C ILE A 115 -13.28 1.77 -13.06
N ALA A 116 -13.17 1.80 -11.74
CA ALA A 116 -11.93 2.17 -11.05
C ALA A 116 -11.48 1.08 -10.09
N VAL A 117 -10.17 0.86 -10.02
CA VAL A 117 -9.55 -0.09 -9.08
C VAL A 117 -8.34 0.57 -8.45
N GLY A 118 -8.33 0.67 -7.12
CA GLY A 118 -7.28 1.36 -6.37
C GLY A 118 -7.47 1.22 -4.86
N SER A 119 -6.82 2.10 -4.10
CA SER A 119 -7.07 2.19 -2.65
C SER A 119 -8.48 2.76 -2.38
N PRO A 120 -9.10 2.45 -1.24
CA PRO A 120 -10.37 3.06 -0.86
C PRO A 120 -10.33 4.59 -0.82
N GLY A 121 -9.18 5.19 -0.46
CA GLY A 121 -8.98 6.64 -0.43
C GLY A 121 -9.01 7.26 -1.82
N ASP A 122 -8.33 6.63 -2.79
CA ASP A 122 -8.32 7.09 -4.18
C ASP A 122 -9.71 7.01 -4.80
N LEU A 123 -10.43 5.90 -4.57
CA LEU A 123 -11.80 5.73 -5.08
C LEU A 123 -12.76 6.74 -4.44
N ALA A 124 -12.63 7.03 -3.14
CA ALA A 124 -13.45 8.05 -2.49
C ALA A 124 -13.19 9.44 -3.08
N MET A 125 -11.94 9.78 -3.39
CA MET A 125 -11.61 11.04 -4.09
C MET A 125 -12.18 11.06 -5.50
N LEU A 126 -12.05 9.96 -6.25
CA LEU A 126 -12.60 9.82 -7.59
C LEU A 126 -14.12 10.02 -7.59
N PHE A 127 -14.84 9.41 -6.67
CA PHE A 127 -16.30 9.58 -6.59
C PHE A 127 -16.70 11.03 -6.33
N LYS A 128 -15.97 11.75 -5.46
CA LYS A 128 -16.19 13.20 -5.26
C LYS A 128 -15.95 14.02 -6.52
N LEU A 129 -14.92 13.67 -7.29
CA LEU A 129 -14.61 14.35 -8.57
C LEU A 129 -15.68 14.08 -9.63
N VAL A 130 -16.22 12.86 -9.68
CA VAL A 130 -17.33 12.53 -10.58
C VAL A 130 -18.59 13.28 -10.17
N ASP A 131 -18.92 13.29 -8.88
CA ASP A 131 -20.09 14.00 -8.34
C ASP A 131 -20.05 15.51 -8.67
N ALA A 132 -18.92 16.17 -8.40
CA ALA A 132 -18.71 17.58 -8.74
C ALA A 132 -18.85 17.86 -10.25
N CYS A 133 -18.50 16.91 -11.11
CA CYS A 133 -18.65 17.06 -12.56
C CYS A 133 -20.12 16.93 -13.03
N LEU A 134 -20.98 16.27 -12.25
CA LEU A 134 -22.40 16.07 -12.55
C LEU A 134 -23.28 17.24 -12.06
N GLU A 135 -22.81 18.01 -11.06
CA GLU A 135 -23.53 19.17 -10.51
C GLU A 135 -23.39 20.46 -11.34
N GLU A 136 -22.59 20.45 -12.42
CA GLU A 136 -22.36 21.57 -13.35
C GLU A 136 -23.19 21.50 -14.65
#